data_AF-A0A8C1RWU2-F1
#
_entry.id   AF-A0A8C1RWU2-F1
#
_cell.length_a   1.000
_cell.length_b   1.000
_cell.length_c   1.000
_cell.angle_alpha   90.00
_cell.angle_beta   90.00
_cell.angle_gamma   90.00
#
_symmetry.space_group_name_H-M   'P 1'
#
loop_
_entity.id
_entity.type
_entity.pdbx_description
1 polymer ?
#
loop_
_entity_poly.entity_id
_entity_poly.type
_entity_poly.pdbx_seq_one_letter_code
_entity_poly.pdbx_strand_id
1 'polypeptide(L)'
;YENVPCLDVSHEKLVLELSNTKATSSYRPWFYQTCTEFGFYQTCEDTSCPFSRMLTIQSQTELCSRLFEIPQHCLPVHTNFTNMYYGGLRPQTQRVLYVNRKHVGFFKINLLLTGLTIIGNQGGFYCGCINEQ
;
A
#
# COMPACT_ATOMS: atom_id res chain seq x y z
N TYR A 1 -31.05 5.65 14.55
CA TYR A 1 -30.23 4.98 13.52
C TYR A 1 -30.54 5.64 12.20
N GLU A 2 -29.70 6.56 11.75
CA GLU A 2 -29.86 7.18 10.43
C GLU A 2 -29.62 6.14 9.35
N ASN A 3 -30.52 6.09 8.36
CA ASN A 3 -30.34 5.33 7.13
C ASN A 3 -29.24 6.01 6.31
N VAL A 4 -27.97 5.70 6.62
CA VAL A 4 -26.85 6.12 5.78
C VAL A 4 -26.97 5.35 4.46
N PRO A 5 -27.13 6.03 3.31
CA PRO A 5 -27.18 5.36 2.03
C PRO A 5 -25.88 4.59 1.79
N CYS A 6 -25.98 3.41 1.18
CA CYS A 6 -24.82 2.60 0.85
C CYS A 6 -23.84 3.40 -0.01
N LEU A 7 -22.56 3.29 0.30
CA LEU A 7 -21.52 3.80 -0.58
C LEU A 7 -21.57 3.03 -1.90
N ASP A 8 -21.66 3.75 -3.00
CA ASP A 8 -21.59 3.15 -4.33
C ASP A 8 -20.14 2.85 -4.69
N VAL A 9 -19.78 1.57 -4.70
CA VAL A 9 -18.43 1.07 -4.98
C VAL A 9 -18.44 0.42 -6.35
N SER A 10 -18.03 1.17 -7.38
CA SER A 10 -18.01 0.72 -8.77
C SER A 10 -16.62 0.83 -9.38
N HIS A 11 -16.18 -0.25 -10.06
CA HIS A 11 -14.89 -0.31 -10.73
C HIS A 11 -14.76 0.76 -11.82
N GLU A 12 -15.79 0.93 -12.66
CA GLU A 12 -15.77 1.92 -13.73
C GLU A 12 -15.75 3.36 -13.20
N LYS A 13 -16.46 3.61 -12.09
CA LYS A 13 -16.40 4.93 -11.44
C LYS A 13 -15.00 5.22 -10.91
N LEU A 14 -14.35 4.23 -10.28
CA LEU A 14 -12.97 4.36 -9.83
C LEU A 14 -12.02 4.68 -10.99
N VAL A 15 -12.14 3.97 -12.12
CA VAL A 15 -11.31 4.24 -13.30
C VAL A 15 -11.54 5.66 -13.79
N LEU A 16 -12.80 6.10 -13.94
CA LEU A 16 -13.13 7.45 -14.38
C LEU A 16 -12.57 8.53 -13.45
N GLU A 17 -12.69 8.36 -12.14
CA GLU A 17 -12.14 9.27 -11.14
C GLU A 17 -10.62 9.35 -11.22
N LEU A 18 -9.95 8.21 -11.35
CA LEU A 18 -8.49 8.15 -11.41
C LEU A 18 -7.93 8.53 -12.77
N SER A 19 -8.69 8.45 -13.86
CA SER A 19 -8.28 8.95 -15.17
C SER A 19 -8.19 10.48 -15.21
N ASN A 20 -8.87 11.19 -14.30
CA ASN A 20 -8.79 12.64 -14.21
C ASN A 20 -7.45 13.10 -13.60
N THR A 21 -6.52 13.53 -14.46
CA THR A 21 -5.20 14.04 -14.06
C THR A 21 -5.23 15.38 -13.33
N LYS A 22 -6.36 16.10 -13.36
CA LYS A 22 -6.56 17.36 -12.65
C LYS A 22 -7.23 17.19 -11.29
N ALA A 23 -7.64 15.96 -10.95
CA ALA A 23 -8.24 15.68 -9.65
C ALA A 23 -7.21 15.92 -8.53
N THR A 24 -7.64 16.53 -7.43
CA THR A 24 -6.80 16.83 -6.25
C THR A 24 -6.60 15.62 -5.34
N SER A 25 -7.00 14.43 -5.78
CA SER A 25 -6.87 13.22 -4.99
C SER A 25 -5.39 12.83 -4.88
N SER A 26 -4.90 12.71 -3.65
CA SER A 26 -3.57 12.15 -3.35
C SER A 26 -3.46 10.67 -3.71
N TYR A 27 -4.59 10.01 -3.96
CA TYR A 27 -4.60 8.59 -4.29
C TYR A 27 -4.04 8.31 -5.68
N ARG A 28 -4.32 9.13 -6.70
CA ARG A 28 -3.76 8.93 -8.05
C ARG A 28 -2.22 8.91 -8.05
N PRO A 29 -1.51 9.91 -7.48
CA PRO A 29 -0.05 9.88 -7.44
C PRO A 29 0.50 8.75 -6.57
N TRP A 30 -0.15 8.40 -5.46
CA TRP A 30 0.21 7.22 -4.67
C TRP A 30 0.09 5.92 -5.47
N PHE A 31 -1.01 5.78 -6.21
CA PHE A 31 -1.27 4.60 -7.02
C PHE A 31 -0.31 4.51 -8.21
N TYR A 32 0.09 5.65 -8.79
CA TYR A 32 1.17 5.69 -9.78
C TYR A 32 2.49 5.14 -9.21
N GLN A 33 2.93 5.60 -8.03
CA GLN A 33 4.13 5.08 -7.36
C GLN A 33 4.01 3.58 -7.05
N THR A 34 2.81 3.12 -6.74
CA THR A 34 2.54 1.69 -6.55
C THR A 34 2.79 0.90 -7.85
N CYS A 35 2.38 1.42 -9.00
CA CYS A 35 2.59 0.77 -10.30
C CYS A 35 4.03 0.88 -10.83
N THR A 36 4.77 1.93 -10.46
CA THR A 36 6.12 2.18 -11.00
C THR A 36 7.26 1.82 -10.06
N GLU A 37 7.00 1.65 -8.76
CA GLU A 37 8.06 1.50 -7.76
C GLU A 37 7.74 0.46 -6.69
N PHE A 38 6.62 0.60 -5.97
CA PHE A 38 6.46 -0.09 -4.69
C PHE A 38 5.68 -1.41 -4.74
N GLY A 39 4.78 -1.59 -5.70
CA GLY A 39 4.00 -2.82 -5.83
C GLY A 39 3.09 -3.15 -4.62
N PHE A 40 2.68 -2.14 -3.84
CA PHE A 40 1.79 -2.31 -2.69
C PHE A 40 0.31 -2.40 -3.09
N TYR A 41 -0.21 -3.62 -3.22
CA TYR A 41 -1.62 -3.87 -3.57
C TYR A 41 -2.39 -4.49 -2.39
N GLN A 42 -3.60 -3.98 -2.15
CA GLN A 42 -4.50 -4.54 -1.15
C GLN A 42 -5.29 -5.70 -1.77
N THR A 43 -5.13 -6.90 -1.22
CA THR A 43 -5.82 -8.11 -1.69
C THR A 43 -6.51 -8.84 -0.54
N CYS A 44 -7.57 -9.58 -0.86
CA CYS A 44 -8.40 -10.32 0.10
C CYS A 44 -8.89 -11.63 -0.53
N GLU A 45 -7.98 -12.39 -1.13
CA GLU A 45 -8.31 -13.62 -1.86
C GLU A 45 -8.55 -14.82 -0.93
N ASP A 46 -8.00 -14.77 0.29
CA ASP A 46 -8.07 -15.85 1.26
C ASP A 46 -9.49 -16.00 1.85
N THR A 47 -9.89 -17.25 2.10
CA THR A 47 -11.20 -17.57 2.67
C THR A 47 -11.44 -17.01 4.08
N SER A 48 -10.37 -16.75 4.83
CA SER A 48 -10.38 -16.15 6.17
C SER A 48 -10.49 -14.64 6.16
N CYS A 49 -10.31 -14.00 5.00
CA CYS A 49 -10.44 -12.56 4.87
C CYS A 49 -11.93 -12.16 4.87
N PRO A 50 -12.35 -11.21 5.73
CA PRO A 50 -13.77 -10.88 5.88
C PRO A 50 -14.32 -9.94 4.79
N PHE A 51 -13.46 -9.48 3.87
CA PHE A 51 -13.85 -8.58 2.77
C PHE A 51 -14.09 -9.34 1.46
N SER A 52 -14.45 -8.61 0.40
CA SER A 52 -14.74 -9.19 -0.90
C SER A 52 -13.53 -9.92 -1.47
N ARG A 53 -13.77 -11.19 -1.88
CA ARG A 53 -12.78 -12.02 -2.58
C ARG A 53 -12.47 -11.56 -3.99
N MET A 54 -13.19 -10.55 -4.49
CA MET A 54 -12.90 -9.90 -5.77
C MET A 54 -11.72 -8.93 -5.69
N LEU A 55 -11.24 -8.60 -4.49
CA LEU A 55 -10.02 -7.81 -4.30
C LEU A 55 -8.79 -8.70 -4.54
N THR A 56 -8.51 -8.97 -5.81
CA THR A 56 -7.39 -9.81 -6.23
C THR A 56 -6.20 -8.97 -6.68
N ILE A 57 -5.00 -9.56 -6.67
CA ILE A 57 -3.81 -8.91 -7.23
C ILE A 57 -4.05 -8.50 -8.69
N GLN A 58 -4.72 -9.36 -9.46
CA GLN A 58 -5.05 -9.11 -10.86
C GLN A 58 -5.93 -7.85 -11.01
N SER A 59 -7.02 -7.76 -10.23
CA SER A 59 -7.94 -6.60 -10.26
C SER A 59 -7.23 -5.28 -9.98
N GLN A 60 -6.25 -5.30 -9.07
CA GLN A 60 -5.49 -4.11 -8.70
C GLN A 60 -4.44 -3.76 -9.76
N THR A 61 -3.73 -4.75 -10.29
CA THR A 61 -2.68 -4.51 -11.29
C THR A 61 -3.21 -4.15 -12.68
N GLU A 62 -4.43 -4.57 -13.04
CA GLU A 62 -5.08 -4.16 -14.30
C GLU A 62 -5.25 -2.64 -14.37
N LEU A 63 -5.54 -2.00 -13.24
CA LEU A 63 -5.66 -0.54 -13.15
C LEU A 63 -4.37 0.18 -13.56
N CYS A 64 -3.18 -0.41 -13.32
CA CYS A 64 -1.92 0.19 -13.76
C CYS A 64 -1.86 0.31 -15.29
N SER A 65 -2.33 -0.71 -16.01
CA SER A 65 -2.39 -0.69 -17.47
C SER A 65 -3.47 0.27 -17.97
N ARG A 66 -4.64 0.28 -17.33
CA ARG A 66 -5.78 1.15 -17.71
C ARG A 66 -5.51 2.65 -17.48
N LEU A 67 -4.83 3.01 -16.38
CA LEU A 67 -4.71 4.40 -15.91
C LEU A 67 -3.39 5.08 -16.29
N PHE A 68 -2.35 4.29 -16.56
CA PHE A 68 -0.98 4.77 -16.75
C PHE A 68 -0.25 4.10 -17.90
N GLU A 69 -0.91 3.21 -18.65
CA GLU A 69 -0.31 2.48 -19.78
C GLU A 69 0.90 1.62 -19.38
N ILE A 70 0.99 1.23 -18.10
CA ILE A 70 2.07 0.38 -17.58
C ILE A 70 1.66 -1.08 -17.75
N PRO A 71 2.38 -1.89 -18.55
CA PRO A 71 2.05 -3.30 -18.70
C PRO A 71 2.23 -4.06 -17.38
N GLN A 72 1.27 -4.91 -17.04
CA GLN A 72 1.28 -5.69 -15.79
C GLN A 72 2.57 -6.53 -15.62
N HIS A 73 3.15 -7.03 -16.71
CA HIS A 73 4.37 -7.83 -16.66
C HIS A 73 5.63 -7.02 -16.28
N CYS A 74 5.59 -5.69 -16.36
CA CYS A 74 6.70 -4.82 -15.94
C CYS A 74 6.71 -4.58 -14.42
N LEU A 75 5.57 -4.74 -13.74
CA LEU A 75 5.41 -4.42 -12.31
C LEU A 75 6.42 -5.16 -11.40
N PRO A 76 6.70 -6.46 -11.60
CA PRO A 76 7.73 -7.15 -10.80
C PRO A 76 9.13 -6.58 -11.01
N VAL A 77 9.46 -6.11 -12.22
CA VAL A 77 10.77 -5.53 -12.52
C VAL A 77 10.95 -4.20 -11.78
N HIS A 78 9.93 -3.35 -11.83
CA HIS A 78 9.89 -2.08 -11.10
C HIS A 78 10.05 -2.28 -9.59
N THR A 79 9.27 -3.21 -9.03
CA THR A 79 9.32 -3.54 -7.60
C THR A 79 10.68 -4.10 -7.20
N ASN A 80 11.26 -4.96 -8.04
CA ASN A 80 12.59 -5.52 -7.80
C ASN A 80 13.68 -4.45 -7.84
N PHE A 81 13.60 -3.51 -8.77
CA PHE A 81 14.52 -2.37 -8.84
C PHE A 81 14.48 -1.56 -7.54
N THR A 82 13.30 -1.17 -7.07
CA THR A 82 13.10 -0.43 -5.81
C THR A 82 13.64 -1.22 -4.61
N ASN A 83 13.34 -2.51 -4.52
CA ASN A 83 13.83 -3.38 -3.45
C ASN A 83 15.36 -3.49 -3.46
N MET A 84 15.99 -3.60 -4.63
CA MET A 84 17.44 -3.60 -4.75
C MET A 84 18.05 -2.25 -4.35
N TYR A 85 17.43 -1.15 -4.76
CA TYR A 85 17.90 0.20 -4.49
C TYR A 85 17.87 0.54 -2.99
N TYR A 86 16.76 0.26 -2.31
CA TYR A 86 16.59 0.55 -0.88
C TYR A 86 17.01 -0.60 0.06
N GLY A 87 17.40 -1.75 -0.49
CA GLY A 87 17.89 -2.92 0.26
C GLY A 87 16.79 -3.85 0.80
N GLY A 88 15.52 -3.61 0.47
CA GLY A 88 14.40 -4.49 0.79
C GLY A 88 14.34 -4.88 2.27
N LEU A 89 14.42 -6.18 2.57
CA LEU A 89 14.43 -6.72 3.94
C LEU A 89 15.78 -6.52 4.67
N ARG A 90 16.81 -6.03 3.99
CA ARG A 90 18.17 -5.85 4.53
C ARG A 90 18.71 -4.46 4.15
N PRO A 91 18.05 -3.37 4.56
CA PRO A 91 18.47 -2.01 4.23
C PRO A 91 19.84 -1.73 4.84
N GLN A 92 20.75 -1.18 4.05
CA GLN A 92 22.11 -0.82 4.48
C GLN A 92 22.14 0.59 5.10
N THR A 93 21.17 0.90 5.97
CA THR A 93 21.01 2.22 6.57
C THR A 93 21.68 2.31 7.93
N GLN A 94 22.36 3.42 8.22
CA GLN A 94 22.93 3.71 9.55
C GLN A 94 22.19 4.87 10.21
N ARG A 95 22.08 4.85 11.55
CA ARG A 95 21.42 5.91 12.34
C ARG A 95 19.94 6.12 11.99
N VAL A 96 19.21 5.04 11.73
CA VAL A 96 17.76 5.05 11.47
C VAL A 96 17.03 4.24 12.53
N LEU A 97 15.97 4.82 13.11
CA LEU A 97 15.08 4.16 14.07
C LEU A 97 13.75 3.78 13.39
N TYR A 98 13.44 2.48 13.34
CA TYR A 98 12.19 1.97 12.75
C TYR A 98 11.15 1.71 13.85
N VAL A 99 10.20 2.61 14.01
CA VAL A 99 9.14 2.50 15.03
C VAL A 99 7.93 1.77 14.46
N ASN A 100 7.41 0.79 15.19
CA ASN A 100 6.28 -0.02 14.77
C ASN A 100 5.24 -0.21 15.89
N ARG A 101 4.01 -0.58 15.54
CA ARG A 101 2.97 -0.95 16.53
C ARG A 101 2.32 -2.27 16.15
N LYS A 102 2.26 -3.20 17.11
CA LYS A 102 1.82 -4.60 16.91
C LYS A 102 0.40 -4.75 16.33
N HIS A 103 -0.48 -3.79 16.60
CA HIS A 103 -1.90 -3.83 16.20
C HIS A 103 -2.17 -3.23 14.82
N VAL A 104 -1.16 -2.64 14.17
CA VAL A 104 -1.30 -2.07 12.84
C VAL A 104 -1.02 -3.16 11.82
N GLY A 105 -1.89 -3.32 10.80
CA GLY A 105 -1.73 -4.36 9.76
C GLY A 105 -0.37 -4.32 9.04
N PHE A 106 0.25 -3.14 8.96
CA PHE A 106 1.60 -2.93 8.42
C PHE A 106 2.74 -3.53 9.27
N PHE A 107 2.47 -3.93 10.53
CA PHE A 107 3.48 -4.47 11.46
C PHE A 107 4.21 -5.69 10.91
N LYS A 108 3.51 -6.56 10.16
CA LYS A 108 4.11 -7.78 9.60
C LYS A 108 5.16 -7.50 8.52
N ILE A 109 5.06 -6.37 7.82
CA ILE A 109 5.96 -6.02 6.71
C ILE A 109 7.34 -5.59 7.24
N ASN A 110 7.38 -4.88 8.37
CA ASN A 110 8.62 -4.32 8.92
C ASN A 110 9.42 -5.28 9.82
N LEU A 111 8.90 -6.45 10.19
CA LEU A 111 9.52 -7.35 11.18
C LEU A 111 10.70 -8.18 10.63
N LEU A 112 10.93 -8.18 9.32
CA LEU A 112 11.96 -9.00 8.66
C LEU A 112 13.35 -8.35 8.59
N LEU A 113 13.57 -7.27 9.34
CA LEU A 113 14.83 -6.53 9.36
C LEU A 113 15.78 -7.10 10.43
N THR A 114 16.67 -8.02 10.03
CA THR A 114 17.72 -8.52 10.91
C THR A 114 18.80 -7.44 11.10
N GLY A 115 18.91 -6.87 12.30
CA GLY A 115 19.95 -5.90 12.69
C GLY A 115 19.49 -4.48 12.99
N LEU A 116 18.18 -4.20 12.94
CA LEU A 116 17.63 -2.88 13.27
C LEU A 116 16.98 -2.86 14.66
N THR A 117 17.16 -1.75 15.38
CA THR A 117 16.45 -1.52 16.65
C THR A 117 15.01 -1.12 16.32
N ILE A 118 14.06 -2.01 16.61
CA ILE A 118 12.62 -1.77 16.42
C ILE A 118 12.00 -1.44 17.78
N ILE A 119 11.43 -0.24 17.93
CA ILE A 119 10.69 0.15 19.15
C ILE A 119 9.19 -0.06 18.90
N GLY A 120 8.55 -0.84 19.77
CA GLY A 120 7.12 -1.13 19.77
C GLY A 120 6.33 -0.28 20.78
N ASN A 121 5.31 0.46 20.36
CA ASN A 121 4.43 1.24 21.26
C ASN A 121 3.00 0.66 21.31
N GLN A 122 2.39 0.54 22.51
CA GLN A 122 1.14 -0.22 22.72
C GLN A 122 -0.22 0.52 22.58
N GLY A 123 -0.32 1.86 22.55
CA GLY A 123 -1.61 2.55 22.27
C GLY A 123 -1.69 3.48 21.04
N GLY A 124 -2.02 2.99 19.85
CA GLY A 124 -2.32 3.84 18.66
C GLY A 124 -2.46 3.06 17.34
N PHE A 125 -3.35 3.51 16.43
CA PHE A 125 -3.67 2.84 15.15
C PHE A 125 -2.75 3.23 13.97
N TYR A 126 -1.93 4.28 14.12
CA TYR A 126 -0.89 4.74 13.17
C TYR A 126 0.40 5.09 13.93
N CYS A 127 1.43 5.63 13.26
CA CYS A 127 2.73 5.99 13.84
C CYS A 127 2.61 7.02 14.98
N GLY A 128 2.23 6.56 16.17
CA GLY A 128 1.92 7.40 17.32
C GLY A 128 3.13 7.73 18.19
N CYS A 129 4.34 7.65 17.64
CA CYS A 129 5.57 8.12 18.31
C CYS A 129 6.10 9.43 17.69
N ILE A 130 5.39 10.00 16.70
CA ILE A 130 5.72 11.30 16.08
C ILE A 130 4.92 12.44 16.73
N ASN A 131 4.40 12.23 17.93
CA ASN A 131 3.75 13.31 18.69
C ASN A 131 4.70 13.76 19.79
N GLU A 132 5.55 14.74 19.48
CA GLU A 132 6.15 15.60 20.49
C GLU A 132 6.00 17.07 20.07
N GLN A 133 5.36 17.82 20.98
CA GLN A 133 4.95 19.25 20.99
C GLN A 133 3.60 19.59 20.36
#